data_AF-A0A5S9F505-F1
#
_entry.id   AF-A0A5S9F505-F1
#
_cell.length_a   1.000
_cell.length_b   1.000
_cell.length_c   1.000
_cell.angle_alpha   90.00
_cell.angle_beta   90.00
_cell.angle_gamma   90.00
#
_symmetry.space_group_name_H-M   'P 1'
#
loop_
_entity.id
_entity.type
_entity.pdbx_description
1 polymer ?
#
loop_
_entity_poly.entity_id
_entity_poly.type
_entity_poly.pdbx_seq_one_letter_code
_entity_poly.pdbx_strand_id
1 'polypeptide(L)'
;MKIVVKCTCGKILRLPMEYAGRHAKCPQCSKLNLVPKLNEEESATQIEVRSCPTCGLFLSDADEVCVSCYTNLKTGEWDASKIKRKGFLRQHWQAATYAILLGCISILSIRLWQKDQEISTFLAKEQGLKSHSREDLQEKWQRLHNFENRPSMSDLKGYRIALWKELHKETLQEQTVLQKWMTACYLRDEDVINKMEKDLLSHLHLHQTNVEQLQHEQRYGEIVTRITPKLLEEVFALLSAVNASPRVKEGFQKLIHQYRGNTKNAAGHDVTDDKKRLRDYQKNFKNYLKKFYRTMYERRYSKAQEELEKFWNDINALSYFEPENKLVQEIRQKLKDVQGIKRLIDTAQKGAQHFGGLKRKQLSLRNHKKIVGRIQKYHENAFHIVSGGKERRIKLSELSNKDIVFFALRENKDDDTYLNAAIFLGYEQNYNMAIRMLQRAQGQGASFQEIKVYQNWLQEMSKNTTEK
;
A
#
# COMPACT_ATOMS: atom_id res chain seq x y z
N MET A 1 -3.11 -47.93 -10.79
CA MET A 1 -3.08 -46.45 -10.93
C MET A 1 -4.22 -45.98 -11.85
N LYS A 2 -4.67 -44.73 -11.75
CA LYS A 2 -5.72 -44.15 -12.60
C LYS A 2 -5.17 -42.93 -13.35
N ILE A 3 -5.44 -42.83 -14.64
CA ILE A 3 -5.07 -41.68 -15.47
C ILE A 3 -6.17 -40.63 -15.34
N VAL A 4 -5.79 -39.37 -15.14
CA VAL A 4 -6.72 -38.25 -14.97
C VAL A 4 -6.72 -37.39 -16.23
N VAL A 5 -7.86 -37.30 -16.92
CA VAL A 5 -8.01 -36.51 -18.15
C VAL A 5 -9.11 -35.47 -17.96
N LYS A 6 -8.83 -34.21 -18.29
CA LYS A 6 -9.81 -33.12 -18.20
C LYS A 6 -10.50 -32.91 -19.56
N CYS A 7 -11.82 -33.09 -19.60
CA CYS A 7 -12.60 -32.84 -20.81
C CYS A 7 -12.78 -31.32 -21.05
N THR A 8 -13.01 -30.92 -22.30
CA THR A 8 -13.30 -29.52 -22.68
C THR A 8 -14.55 -28.96 -22.02
N CYS A 9 -15.49 -29.79 -21.58
CA CYS A 9 -16.66 -29.35 -20.81
C CYS A 9 -16.35 -29.09 -19.32
N GLY A 10 -15.10 -29.31 -18.88
CA GLY A 10 -14.66 -29.11 -17.50
C GLY A 10 -14.70 -30.36 -16.62
N LYS A 11 -15.36 -31.45 -17.04
CA LYS A 11 -15.43 -32.69 -16.25
C LYS A 11 -14.09 -33.44 -16.26
N ILE A 12 -13.70 -33.95 -15.10
CA ILE A 12 -12.48 -34.73 -14.91
C ILE A 12 -12.83 -36.23 -15.00
N LEU A 13 -12.19 -36.93 -15.93
CA LEU A 13 -12.32 -38.38 -16.14
C LEU A 13 -11.18 -39.09 -15.41
N ARG A 14 -11.52 -40.11 -14.62
CA ARG A 14 -10.54 -41.01 -13.98
C ARG A 14 -10.65 -42.36 -14.66
N LEU A 15 -9.66 -42.70 -15.47
CA LEU A 15 -9.69 -43.89 -16.33
C LEU A 15 -8.66 -44.93 -15.86
N PRO A 16 -8.92 -46.24 -16.03
CA PRO A 16 -7.90 -47.28 -15.87
C PRO A 16 -6.72 -47.08 -16.82
N MET A 17 -5.54 -47.59 -16.47
CA MET A 17 -4.34 -47.47 -17.31
C MET A 17 -4.48 -48.12 -18.69
N GLU A 18 -5.34 -49.14 -18.82
CA GLU A 18 -5.64 -49.81 -20.10
C GLU A 18 -6.20 -48.87 -21.18
N TYR A 19 -6.65 -47.68 -20.77
CA TYR A 19 -7.13 -46.64 -21.68
C TYR A 19 -6.03 -45.67 -22.13
N ALA A 20 -4.78 -45.82 -21.69
CA ALA A 20 -3.66 -45.00 -22.14
C ALA A 20 -3.54 -45.05 -23.67
N GLY A 21 -3.42 -43.88 -24.31
CA GLY A 21 -3.36 -43.77 -25.77
C GLY A 21 -4.68 -44.00 -26.53
N ARG A 22 -5.78 -44.35 -25.85
CA ARG A 22 -7.11 -44.54 -26.46
C ARG A 22 -7.96 -43.27 -26.36
N HIS A 23 -9.10 -43.26 -27.04
CA HIS A 23 -10.11 -42.21 -26.90
C HIS A 23 -11.15 -42.60 -25.85
N ALA A 24 -11.49 -41.70 -24.94
CA ALA A 24 -12.53 -41.90 -23.93
C ALA A 24 -13.68 -40.90 -24.11
N LYS A 25 -14.92 -41.40 -24.06
CA LYS A 25 -16.12 -40.58 -24.19
C LYS A 25 -16.46 -39.92 -22.85
N CYS A 26 -16.64 -38.60 -22.85
CA CYS A 26 -17.07 -37.89 -21.65
C CYS A 26 -18.55 -38.20 -21.35
N PRO A 27 -18.92 -38.60 -20.13
CA PRO A 27 -20.30 -38.93 -19.78
C PRO A 27 -21.22 -37.70 -19.71
N GLN A 28 -20.66 -36.47 -19.69
CA GLN A 28 -21.45 -35.24 -19.62
C GLN A 28 -21.71 -34.61 -20.99
N CYS A 29 -20.73 -34.57 -21.89
CA CYS A 29 -20.87 -33.90 -23.18
C CYS A 29 -20.75 -34.85 -24.39
N SER A 30 -20.57 -36.15 -24.15
CA SER A 30 -20.40 -37.18 -25.19
C SER A 30 -19.20 -36.99 -26.14
N LYS A 31 -18.34 -36.00 -25.91
CA LYS A 31 -17.14 -35.74 -26.72
C LYS A 31 -16.03 -36.76 -26.40
N LEU A 32 -15.32 -37.20 -27.43
CA LEU A 32 -14.14 -38.06 -27.32
C LEU A 32 -12.91 -37.23 -26.90
N ASN A 33 -12.20 -37.66 -25.87
CA ASN A 33 -10.95 -37.05 -25.40
C ASN A 33 -9.82 -38.08 -25.57
N LEU A 34 -8.69 -37.64 -26.12
CA LEU A 34 -7.49 -38.48 -26.23
C LEU A 34 -6.86 -38.65 -24.84
N VAL A 35 -6.68 -39.90 -24.43
CA VAL A 35 -5.96 -40.24 -23.20
C VAL A 35 -4.46 -40.29 -23.53
N PRO A 36 -3.59 -39.58 -22.80
CA PRO A 36 -2.14 -39.60 -23.04
C PRO A 36 -1.61 -41.04 -23.09
N LYS A 37 -0.70 -41.34 -24.03
CA LYS A 37 0.09 -42.57 -23.98
C LYS A 37 1.06 -42.43 -22.81
N LEU A 38 1.17 -43.48 -21.99
CA LEU A 38 2.28 -43.61 -21.06
C LEU A 38 3.48 -43.96 -21.94
N ASN A 39 4.37 -42.99 -22.20
CA ASN A 39 5.65 -43.32 -22.79
C ASN A 39 6.43 -44.12 -21.75
N GLU A 40 6.80 -45.35 -22.08
CA GLU A 40 7.53 -46.29 -21.23
C GLU A 40 8.97 -45.84 -20.93
N GLU A 41 9.41 -44.67 -21.43
CA GLU A 41 10.79 -44.17 -21.30
C GLU A 41 11.03 -43.22 -20.12
N GLU A 42 10.00 -42.87 -19.34
CA GLU A 42 10.20 -42.27 -18.00
C GLU A 42 10.19 -43.35 -16.92
N SER A 43 10.99 -44.40 -17.12
CA SER A 43 11.40 -45.28 -16.04
C SER A 43 12.30 -44.48 -15.10
N ALA A 44 11.66 -43.96 -14.05
CA ALA A 44 12.25 -43.62 -12.76
C ALA A 44 13.76 -43.88 -12.65
N THR A 45 14.57 -42.86 -12.91
CA THR A 45 15.73 -42.64 -12.07
C THR A 45 15.16 -42.37 -10.69
N GLN A 46 15.03 -43.42 -9.88
CA GLN A 46 14.87 -43.27 -8.44
C GLN A 46 16.12 -42.51 -7.99
N ILE A 47 16.03 -41.19 -7.94
CA ILE A 47 17.00 -40.37 -7.22
C ILE A 47 16.80 -40.82 -5.77
N GLU A 48 17.70 -41.67 -5.28
CA GLU A 48 17.76 -42.03 -3.87
C GLU A 48 17.97 -40.73 -3.11
N VAL A 49 16.87 -40.21 -2.58
CA VAL A 49 16.90 -38.96 -1.86
C VAL A 49 17.61 -39.22 -0.53
N ARG A 50 18.90 -38.86 -0.47
CA ARG A 50 19.69 -38.95 0.75
C ARG A 50 19.27 -37.85 1.72
N SER A 51 19.06 -38.24 2.97
CA SER A 51 18.80 -37.30 4.06
C SER A 51 19.93 -37.40 5.07
N CYS A 52 20.32 -36.26 5.66
CA CYS A 52 21.32 -36.24 6.72
C CYS A 52 20.81 -37.06 7.92
N PRO A 53 21.59 -38.04 8.41
CA PRO A 53 21.16 -38.88 9.54
C PRO A 53 21.05 -38.10 10.85
N THR A 54 21.73 -36.95 10.97
CA THR A 54 21.72 -36.14 12.20
C THR A 54 20.54 -35.17 12.26
N CYS A 55 20.21 -34.49 11.15
CA CYS A 55 19.20 -33.41 11.17
C CYS A 55 18.04 -33.60 10.19
N GLY A 56 18.06 -34.66 9.36
CA GLY A 56 17.00 -34.96 8.40
C GLY A 56 16.94 -34.06 7.17
N LEU A 57 17.90 -33.14 6.99
CA LEU A 57 17.95 -32.28 5.80
C LEU A 57 18.26 -33.11 4.56
N PHE A 58 17.55 -32.84 3.46
CA PHE A 58 17.85 -33.42 2.15
C PHE A 58 19.24 -33.00 1.64
N LEU A 59 19.97 -33.97 1.11
CA LEU A 59 21.35 -33.83 0.64
C LEU A 59 21.42 -34.14 -0.86
N SER A 60 22.32 -33.46 -1.55
CA SER A 60 22.71 -33.86 -2.90
C SER A 60 23.73 -35.01 -2.85
N ASP A 61 23.85 -35.79 -3.93
CA ASP A 61 24.78 -36.92 -3.99
C ASP A 61 26.26 -36.52 -3.86
N ALA A 62 26.58 -35.25 -4.10
CA ALA A 62 27.93 -34.70 -3.99
C ALA A 62 28.27 -34.16 -2.59
N ASP A 63 27.30 -34.07 -1.67
CA ASP A 63 27.54 -33.50 -0.35
C ASP A 63 28.27 -34.49 0.56
N GLU A 64 29.47 -34.13 1.01
CA GLU A 64 30.23 -34.90 2.01
C GLU A 64 29.97 -34.43 3.46
N VAL A 65 29.39 -33.24 3.61
CA VAL A 65 29.11 -32.61 4.91
C VAL A 65 27.71 -31.99 4.85
N CYS A 66 26.88 -32.23 5.87
CA CYS A 66 25.56 -31.64 5.93
C CYS A 66 25.65 -30.11 6.08
N VAL A 67 25.03 -29.36 5.17
CA VAL A 67 25.04 -27.88 5.21
C VAL A 67 24.28 -27.27 6.39
N SER A 68 23.35 -28.02 7.01
CA SER A 68 22.58 -27.52 8.16
C SER A 68 23.27 -27.81 9.49
N CYS A 69 23.69 -29.05 9.72
CA CYS A 69 24.27 -29.44 11.01
C CYS A 69 25.80 -29.60 10.99
N TYR A 70 26.46 -29.49 9.83
CA TYR A 70 27.91 -29.65 9.65
C TYR A 70 28.48 -31.03 10.05
N THR A 71 27.63 -32.05 10.20
CA THR A 71 28.08 -33.43 10.34
C THR A 71 28.69 -33.93 9.03
N ASN A 72 29.90 -34.47 9.10
CA ASN A 72 30.53 -35.19 8.01
C ASN A 72 29.79 -36.51 7.78
N LEU A 73 29.26 -36.69 6.57
CA LEU A 73 28.35 -37.80 6.25
C LEU A 73 29.09 -39.13 6.08
N LYS A 74 30.41 -39.10 5.91
CA LYS A 74 31.26 -40.30 5.85
C LYS A 74 31.67 -40.78 7.24
N THR A 75 32.01 -39.87 8.15
CA THR A 75 32.56 -40.21 9.48
C THR A 75 31.52 -40.15 10.60
N GLY A 76 30.41 -39.43 10.41
CA GLY A 76 29.43 -39.15 11.46
C GLY A 76 29.90 -38.10 12.48
N GLU A 77 31.13 -37.59 12.35
CA GLU A 77 31.69 -36.57 13.24
C GLU A 77 31.28 -35.16 12.81
N TRP A 78 31.16 -34.28 13.79
CA TRP A 78 30.85 -32.88 13.56
C TRP A 78 32.11 -32.11 13.16
N ASP A 79 32.18 -31.61 11.91
CA ASP A 79 33.37 -30.94 11.38
C ASP A 79 33.27 -29.42 11.56
N ALA A 80 33.65 -28.94 12.75
CA ALA A 80 33.69 -27.51 13.08
C ALA A 80 34.72 -26.72 12.25
N SER A 81 35.69 -27.39 11.62
CA SER A 81 36.81 -26.74 10.93
C SER A 81 36.39 -26.08 9.60
N LYS A 82 35.30 -26.55 8.98
CA LYS A 82 34.75 -26.00 7.74
C LYS A 82 33.82 -24.80 7.93
N ILE A 83 33.59 -24.34 9.16
CA ILE A 83 32.97 -23.05 9.43
C ILE A 83 33.96 -21.95 9.04
N LYS A 84 34.10 -21.70 7.73
CA LYS A 84 34.80 -20.51 7.21
C LYS A 84 34.01 -19.30 7.70
N ARG A 85 34.45 -18.71 8.82
CA ARG A 85 33.95 -17.44 9.33
C ARG A 85 34.04 -16.40 8.21
N LYS A 86 32.93 -16.12 7.52
CA LYS A 86 32.78 -14.97 6.63
C LYS A 86 32.73 -13.69 7.49
N GLY A 87 33.87 -13.32 8.06
CA GLY A 87 34.03 -12.10 8.86
C GLY A 87 34.09 -10.82 8.02
N PHE A 88 34.24 -10.92 6.71
CA PHE A 88 34.54 -9.76 5.86
C PHE A 88 33.29 -9.05 5.27
N LEU A 89 32.13 -9.72 5.21
CA LEU A 89 30.88 -9.11 4.71
C LEU A 89 30.00 -8.49 5.80
N ARG A 90 30.31 -8.73 7.09
CA ARG A 90 29.48 -8.33 8.24
C ARG A 90 29.67 -6.86 8.65
N GLN A 91 30.86 -6.29 8.43
CA GLN A 91 31.17 -4.89 8.74
C GLN A 91 30.63 -3.90 7.68
N HIS A 92 30.61 -4.29 6.42
CA HIS A 92 30.07 -3.45 5.34
C HIS A 92 28.54 -3.44 5.27
N TRP A 93 27.87 -4.52 5.68
CA TRP A 93 26.41 -4.56 5.73
C TRP A 93 25.82 -3.69 6.85
N GLN A 94 26.50 -3.62 8.01
CA GLN A 94 26.13 -2.69 9.09
C GLN A 94 26.33 -1.24 8.67
N ALA A 95 27.45 -0.91 8.03
CA ALA A 95 27.67 0.43 7.48
C ALA A 95 26.62 0.78 6.41
N ALA A 96 26.18 -0.19 5.61
CA ALA A 96 25.12 0.00 4.61
C ALA A 96 23.75 0.23 5.26
N THR A 97 23.34 -0.55 6.26
CA THR A 97 22.06 -0.32 6.95
C THR A 97 22.06 0.98 7.76
N TYR A 98 23.18 1.37 8.38
CA TYR A 98 23.34 2.70 8.99
C TYR A 98 23.26 3.83 7.96
N ALA A 99 23.95 3.69 6.81
CA ALA A 99 23.90 4.68 5.74
C ALA A 99 22.50 4.79 5.13
N ILE A 100 21.75 3.69 5.04
CA ILE A 100 20.37 3.68 4.56
C ILE A 100 19.43 4.35 5.58
N LEU A 101 19.55 4.03 6.88
CA LEU A 101 18.68 4.62 7.90
C LEU A 101 18.95 6.12 8.09
N LEU A 102 20.23 6.51 8.17
CA LEU A 102 20.64 7.91 8.18
C LEU A 102 20.27 8.60 6.86
N GLY A 103 20.38 7.90 5.74
CA GLY A 103 19.93 8.37 4.43
C GLY A 103 18.43 8.64 4.40
N CYS A 104 17.60 7.75 4.92
CA CYS A 104 16.15 7.91 5.02
C CYS A 104 15.78 9.09 5.92
N ILE A 105 16.42 9.22 7.09
CA ILE A 105 16.25 10.34 8.01
C ILE A 105 16.69 11.64 7.32
N SER A 106 17.85 11.64 6.65
CA SER A 106 18.39 12.80 5.93
C SER A 106 17.51 13.20 4.75
N ILE A 107 16.99 12.25 3.97
CA ILE A 107 16.07 12.51 2.85
C ILE A 107 14.74 13.06 3.36
N LEU A 108 14.21 12.53 4.47
CA LEU A 108 13.04 13.10 5.14
C LEU A 108 13.30 14.53 5.62
N SER A 109 14.45 14.78 6.26
CA SER A 109 14.87 16.11 6.70
C SER A 109 15.09 17.07 5.52
N ILE A 110 15.71 16.62 4.42
CA ILE A 110 15.95 17.40 3.20
C ILE A 110 14.62 17.69 2.48
N ARG A 111 13.68 16.74 2.41
CA ARG A 111 12.35 16.95 1.80
C ARG A 111 11.50 17.91 2.63
N LEU A 112 11.56 17.80 3.96
CA LEU A 112 10.93 18.76 4.87
C LEU A 112 11.58 20.14 4.74
N TRP A 113 12.91 20.20 4.60
CA TRP A 113 13.66 21.43 4.34
C TRP A 113 13.37 22.03 2.96
N GLN A 114 13.26 21.22 1.89
CA GLN A 114 12.91 21.67 0.55
C GLN A 114 11.50 22.24 0.52
N LYS A 115 10.54 21.62 1.22
CA LYS A 115 9.21 22.20 1.38
C LYS A 115 9.21 23.50 2.18
N ASP A 116 10.00 23.58 3.26
CA ASP A 116 10.17 24.82 4.04
C ASP A 116 10.87 25.92 3.21
N GLN A 117 11.80 25.55 2.33
CA GLN A 117 12.47 26.44 1.36
C GLN A 117 11.54 26.86 0.23
N GLU A 118 10.69 25.99 -0.31
CA GLU A 118 9.65 26.34 -1.30
C GLU A 118 8.64 27.31 -0.72
N ILE A 119 8.21 27.08 0.53
CA ILE A 119 7.35 28.00 1.29
C ILE A 119 8.09 29.32 1.56
N SER A 120 9.36 29.25 1.96
CA SER A 120 10.17 30.43 2.24
C SER A 120 10.56 31.22 0.99
N THR A 121 10.75 30.59 -0.16
CA THR A 121 11.07 31.24 -1.45
C THR A 121 9.82 31.77 -2.12
N PHE A 122 8.67 31.13 -1.95
CA PHE A 122 7.36 31.70 -2.27
C PHE A 122 7.14 33.02 -1.52
N LEU A 123 7.44 33.03 -0.22
CA LEU A 123 7.35 34.23 0.63
C LEU A 123 8.47 35.25 0.39
N ALA A 124 9.69 34.80 0.06
CA ALA A 124 10.83 35.67 -0.19
C ALA A 124 10.82 36.31 -1.59
N LYS A 125 10.16 35.67 -2.57
CA LYS A 125 9.87 36.28 -3.89
C LYS A 125 8.97 37.51 -3.76
N GLU A 126 8.31 37.67 -2.61
CA GLU A 126 7.38 38.74 -2.34
C GLU A 126 8.04 40.00 -1.74
N GLN A 127 9.22 39.92 -1.08
CA GLN A 127 9.67 41.03 -0.20
C GLN A 127 11.20 41.23 -0.11
N GLY A 128 11.86 41.56 -1.23
CA GLY A 128 13.32 41.69 -1.30
C GLY A 128 13.99 42.67 -0.29
N LEU A 129 15.22 42.27 0.12
CA LEU A 129 16.32 43.04 0.78
C LEU A 129 16.18 43.35 2.29
N LYS A 130 17.20 43.77 3.07
CA LYS A 130 18.67 43.54 3.22
C LYS A 130 19.03 43.99 4.66
N SER A 131 20.21 43.60 5.14
CA SER A 131 20.70 43.54 6.54
C SER A 131 21.03 44.85 7.28
N HIS A 132 20.78 44.89 8.61
CA HIS A 132 21.27 45.90 9.59
C HIS A 132 21.75 45.28 10.93
N SER A 133 22.43 46.11 11.73
CA SER A 133 23.47 45.76 12.72
C SER A 133 22.99 45.48 14.16
N ARG A 134 23.93 45.06 15.01
CA ARG A 134 23.76 44.36 16.30
C ARG A 134 23.24 45.21 17.47
N GLU A 135 23.51 46.52 17.49
CA GLU A 135 23.15 47.39 18.62
C GLU A 135 21.68 47.84 18.57
N ASP A 136 21.13 48.02 17.36
CA ASP A 136 19.70 48.28 17.13
C ASP A 136 18.80 47.11 17.58
N LEU A 137 19.33 45.88 17.59
CA LEU A 137 18.58 44.66 17.92
C LEU A 137 18.33 44.50 19.42
N GLN A 138 19.22 45.04 20.25
CA GLN A 138 19.18 44.83 21.69
C GLN A 138 18.20 45.82 22.37
N GLU A 139 18.12 47.05 21.86
CA GLU A 139 17.18 48.05 22.35
C GLU A 139 15.73 47.73 21.94
N LYS A 140 15.51 47.16 20.75
CA LYS A 140 14.18 46.75 20.28
C LYS A 140 13.59 45.56 21.03
N TRP A 141 14.43 44.63 21.49
CA TRP A 141 13.98 43.43 22.20
C TRP A 141 13.41 43.76 23.59
N GLN A 142 13.99 44.73 24.29
CA GLN A 142 13.48 45.18 25.59
C GLN A 142 12.16 45.95 25.48
N ARG A 143 11.90 46.63 24.35
CA ARG A 143 10.64 47.33 24.11
C ARG A 143 9.48 46.38 23.72
N LEU A 144 9.77 45.22 23.13
CA LEU A 144 8.76 44.25 22.66
C LEU A 144 8.06 43.45 23.77
N HIS A 145 8.60 43.45 25.00
CA HIS A 145 8.05 42.62 26.08
C HIS A 145 6.88 43.28 26.84
N ASN A 146 6.57 44.55 26.58
CA ASN A 146 5.64 45.35 27.39
C ASN A 146 4.39 45.93 26.69
N PHE A 147 4.08 45.71 25.41
CA PHE A 147 2.76 46.13 24.86
C PHE A 147 2.28 45.36 23.60
N GLU A 148 0.95 45.37 23.43
CA GLU A 148 -0.02 44.70 22.53
C GLU A 148 0.23 44.52 21.01
N ASN A 149 1.44 44.69 20.45
CA ASN A 149 1.62 44.50 19.00
C ASN A 149 2.41 43.23 18.65
N ARG A 150 1.79 42.36 17.82
CA ARG A 150 2.38 41.09 17.35
C ARG A 150 3.69 41.33 16.57
N PRO A 151 4.75 40.55 16.83
CA PRO A 151 6.04 40.73 16.18
C PRO A 151 5.97 40.38 14.68
N SER A 152 6.81 41.03 13.88
CA SER A 152 6.91 40.76 12.44
C SER A 152 7.64 39.44 12.18
N MET A 153 7.31 38.77 11.07
CA MET A 153 7.87 37.44 10.71
C MET A 153 9.40 37.39 10.55
N SER A 154 10.08 38.52 10.47
CA SER A 154 11.54 38.57 10.42
C SER A 154 12.19 38.28 11.79
N ASP A 155 11.52 38.67 12.88
CA ASP A 155 12.00 38.50 14.27
C ASP A 155 11.97 37.02 14.70
N LEU A 156 10.99 36.27 14.18
CA LEU A 156 10.85 34.83 14.39
C LEU A 156 11.95 34.01 13.68
N LYS A 157 12.55 34.55 12.60
CA LYS A 157 13.54 33.83 11.76
C LYS A 157 14.91 33.76 12.43
N GLY A 158 15.34 34.84 13.10
CA GLY A 158 16.58 34.85 13.89
C GLY A 158 16.51 33.92 15.10
N TYR A 159 15.36 33.91 15.77
CA TYR A 159 15.08 33.01 16.91
C TYR A 159 15.13 31.54 16.50
N ARG A 160 14.57 31.19 15.32
CA ARG A 160 14.59 29.82 14.78
C ARG A 160 16.00 29.30 14.50
N ILE A 161 16.90 30.12 13.99
CA ILE A 161 18.27 29.71 13.64
C ILE A 161 19.13 29.49 14.89
N ALA A 162 18.93 30.30 15.93
CA ALA A 162 19.60 30.12 17.23
C ALA A 162 19.11 28.86 17.95
N LEU A 163 17.79 28.63 17.97
CA LEU A 163 17.20 27.40 18.52
C LEU A 163 17.69 26.14 17.79
N TRP A 164 17.90 26.25 16.47
CA TRP A 164 18.38 25.17 15.62
C TRP A 164 19.85 24.78 15.89
N LYS A 165 20.75 25.74 16.14
CA LYS A 165 22.15 25.44 16.47
C LYS A 165 22.30 24.69 17.80
N GLU A 166 21.43 25.02 18.76
CA GLU A 166 21.46 24.38 20.08
C GLU A 166 20.80 22.99 20.04
N LEU A 167 19.70 22.82 19.30
CA LEU A 167 19.13 21.50 19.02
C LEU A 167 20.14 20.58 18.31
N HIS A 168 20.91 21.11 17.35
CA HIS A 168 21.88 20.34 16.57
C HIS A 168 23.09 19.86 17.41
N LYS A 169 23.48 20.66 18.40
CA LYS A 169 24.55 20.32 19.34
C LYS A 169 24.12 19.21 20.32
N GLU A 170 22.85 19.20 20.72
CA GLU A 170 22.24 18.12 21.51
C GLU A 170 22.09 16.83 20.68
N THR A 171 21.69 16.91 19.40
CA THR A 171 21.57 15.73 18.53
C THR A 171 22.92 15.04 18.28
N LEU A 172 24.02 15.81 18.20
CA LEU A 172 25.37 15.27 18.01
C LEU A 172 25.88 14.54 19.27
N GLN A 173 25.50 14.98 20.47
CA GLN A 173 25.80 14.28 21.72
C GLN A 173 24.97 13.00 21.90
N GLU A 174 23.73 12.99 21.39
CA GLU A 174 22.86 11.81 21.41
C GLU A 174 23.33 10.72 20.42
N GLN A 175 23.93 11.10 19.29
CA GLN A 175 24.54 10.16 18.34
C GLN A 175 25.69 9.35 18.96
N THR A 176 26.55 9.98 19.79
CA THR A 176 27.67 9.30 20.47
C THR A 176 27.19 8.34 21.56
N VAL A 177 26.03 8.61 22.17
CA VAL A 177 25.38 7.76 23.18
C VAL A 177 24.72 6.55 22.51
N LEU A 178 24.05 6.74 21.36
CA LEU A 178 23.54 5.64 20.54
C LEU A 178 24.68 4.73 20.06
N GLN A 179 25.80 5.31 19.63
CA GLN A 179 26.97 4.58 19.16
C GLN A 179 27.59 3.71 20.26
N LYS A 180 27.67 4.22 21.50
CA LYS A 180 28.15 3.44 22.67
C LYS A 180 27.14 2.37 23.12
N TRP A 181 25.84 2.64 22.99
CA TRP A 181 24.77 1.73 23.38
C TRP A 181 24.63 0.54 22.40
N MET A 182 24.81 0.76 21.10
CA MET A 182 24.78 -0.32 20.10
C MET A 182 26.02 -1.23 20.16
N THR A 183 27.17 -0.71 20.60
CA THR A 183 28.34 -1.52 20.97
C THR A 183 28.09 -2.38 22.22
N ALA A 184 27.14 -2.00 23.10
CA ALA A 184 26.74 -2.79 24.26
C ALA A 184 25.69 -3.87 23.94
N CYS A 185 24.86 -3.68 22.90
CA CYS A 185 23.94 -4.70 22.37
C CYS A 185 24.67 -5.88 21.69
N TYR A 186 25.99 -5.76 21.49
CA TYR A 186 26.89 -6.73 20.84
C TYR A 186 27.05 -8.08 21.58
N LEU A 187 26.47 -8.22 22.78
CA LEU A 187 26.59 -9.42 23.63
C LEU A 187 25.33 -10.31 23.66
N ARG A 188 24.37 -10.14 22.76
CA ARG A 188 23.13 -10.95 22.73
C ARG A 188 22.99 -11.81 21.47
N ASP A 189 22.29 -12.92 21.70
CA ASP A 189 21.90 -13.99 20.79
C ASP A 189 21.44 -13.49 19.41
N GLU A 190 22.11 -13.99 18.36
CA GLU A 190 21.94 -13.60 16.96
C GLU A 190 20.51 -13.84 16.47
N ASP A 191 19.84 -14.86 17.02
CA ASP A 191 18.46 -15.20 16.68
C ASP A 191 17.46 -14.16 17.20
N VAL A 192 17.74 -13.51 18.33
CA VAL A 192 16.89 -12.45 18.88
C VAL A 192 17.00 -11.19 18.03
N ILE A 193 18.20 -10.85 17.56
CA ILE A 193 18.44 -9.68 16.70
C ILE A 193 17.76 -9.88 15.33
N ASN A 194 17.95 -11.04 14.71
CA ASN A 194 17.34 -11.37 13.43
C ASN A 194 15.80 -11.36 13.50
N LYS A 195 15.23 -11.84 14.61
CA LYS A 195 13.79 -11.77 14.84
C LYS A 195 13.30 -10.33 14.99
N MET A 196 13.98 -9.51 15.80
CA MET A 196 13.64 -8.10 15.98
C MET A 196 13.77 -7.30 14.68
N GLU A 197 14.79 -7.57 13.87
CA GLU A 197 14.98 -6.95 12.56
C GLU A 197 13.85 -7.31 11.61
N LYS A 198 13.48 -8.59 11.53
CA LYS A 198 12.38 -9.06 10.69
C LYS A 198 11.05 -8.43 11.11
N ASP A 199 10.78 -8.37 12.40
CA ASP A 199 9.55 -7.78 12.96
C ASP A 199 9.51 -6.27 12.65
N LEU A 200 10.62 -5.56 12.87
CA LEU A 200 10.75 -4.13 12.57
C LEU A 200 10.60 -3.83 11.07
N LEU A 201 11.26 -4.60 10.19
CA LEU A 201 11.15 -4.43 8.74
C LEU A 201 9.72 -4.69 8.25
N SER A 202 9.03 -5.70 8.79
CA SER A 202 7.63 -5.96 8.44
C SER A 202 6.72 -4.79 8.83
N HIS A 203 6.94 -4.18 10.00
CA HIS A 203 6.18 -3.03 10.47
C HIS A 203 6.52 -1.76 9.68
N LEU A 204 7.80 -1.50 9.40
CA LEU A 204 8.22 -0.37 8.58
C LEU A 204 7.64 -0.46 7.18
N HIS A 205 7.59 -1.66 6.58
CA HIS A 205 6.96 -1.85 5.29
C HIS A 205 5.45 -1.56 5.33
N LEU A 206 4.74 -2.05 6.36
CA LEU A 206 3.32 -1.74 6.57
C LEU A 206 3.06 -0.22 6.70
N HIS A 207 3.88 0.47 7.49
CA HIS A 207 3.76 1.92 7.67
C HIS A 207 4.21 2.69 6.43
N GLN A 208 5.20 2.21 5.68
CA GLN A 208 5.61 2.77 4.39
C GLN A 208 4.45 2.73 3.39
N THR A 209 3.77 1.59 3.25
CA THR A 209 2.58 1.50 2.38
C THR A 209 1.47 2.45 2.83
N ASN A 210 1.24 2.58 4.15
CA ASN A 210 0.28 3.55 4.69
C ASN A 210 0.69 5.00 4.40
N VAL A 211 1.98 5.34 4.52
CA VAL A 211 2.50 6.68 4.24
C VAL A 211 2.46 6.98 2.76
N GLU A 212 2.87 6.06 1.90
CA GLU A 212 2.79 6.19 0.44
C GLU A 212 1.33 6.37 -0.01
N GLN A 213 0.41 5.60 0.58
CA GLN A 213 -1.02 5.78 0.37
C GLN A 213 -1.47 7.17 0.82
N LEU A 214 -1.18 7.59 2.06
CA LEU A 214 -1.59 8.91 2.54
C LEU A 214 -0.92 10.07 1.79
N GLN A 215 0.31 9.90 1.30
CA GLN A 215 1.00 10.87 0.45
C GLN A 215 0.34 10.99 -0.91
N HIS A 216 0.03 9.86 -1.54
CA HIS A 216 -0.75 9.82 -2.78
C HIS A 216 -2.13 10.46 -2.58
N GLU A 217 -2.72 10.30 -1.39
CA GLU A 217 -3.98 10.92 -0.99
C GLU A 217 -3.84 12.38 -0.51
N GLN A 218 -2.62 12.95 -0.48
CA GLN A 218 -2.31 14.29 0.02
C GLN A 218 -2.75 14.57 1.47
N ARG A 219 -2.91 13.52 2.30
CA ARG A 219 -3.38 13.58 3.69
C ARG A 219 -2.24 13.74 4.70
N TYR A 220 -1.39 14.75 4.48
CA TYR A 220 -0.21 15.01 5.30
C TYR A 220 -0.52 15.26 6.78
N GLY A 221 -1.69 15.83 7.09
CA GLY A 221 -2.13 16.03 8.47
C GLY A 221 -2.19 14.73 9.24
N GLU A 222 -2.71 13.65 8.66
CA GLU A 222 -2.81 12.34 9.33
C GLU A 222 -1.48 11.63 9.48
N ILE A 223 -0.55 11.85 8.55
CA ILE A 223 0.82 11.36 8.70
C ILE A 223 1.39 11.95 9.99
N VAL A 224 1.29 13.27 10.16
CA VAL A 224 1.86 14.00 11.31
C VAL A 224 1.13 13.69 12.62
N THR A 225 -0.21 13.69 12.62
CA THR A 225 -0.99 13.60 13.86
C THR A 225 -1.31 12.18 14.29
N ARG A 226 -1.26 11.20 13.38
CA ARG A 226 -1.65 9.81 13.67
C ARG A 226 -0.54 8.80 13.43
N ILE A 227 0.11 8.83 12.27
CA ILE A 227 1.12 7.83 11.94
C ILE A 227 2.41 8.10 12.72
N THR A 228 2.91 9.34 12.73
CA THR A 228 4.15 9.70 13.41
C THR A 228 4.14 9.36 14.90
N PRO A 229 3.08 9.68 15.70
CA PRO A 229 3.08 9.32 17.11
C PRO A 229 3.08 7.80 17.34
N LYS A 230 2.33 7.03 16.54
CA LYS A 230 2.31 5.57 16.63
C LYS A 230 3.67 4.95 16.31
N LEU A 231 4.31 5.41 15.23
CA LEU A 231 5.67 4.99 14.89
C LEU A 231 6.65 5.30 16.03
N LEU A 232 6.57 6.49 16.62
CA LEU A 232 7.42 6.86 17.75
C LEU A 232 7.17 5.98 18.98
N GLU A 233 5.91 5.61 19.26
CA GLU A 233 5.53 4.70 20.34
C GLU A 233 6.04 3.27 20.13
N GLU A 234 5.96 2.76 18.91
CA GLU A 234 6.48 1.44 18.55
C GLU A 234 8.01 1.40 18.66
N VAL A 235 8.70 2.43 18.15
CA VAL A 235 10.15 2.58 18.31
C VAL A 235 10.51 2.66 19.80
N PHE A 236 9.74 3.42 20.60
CA PHE A 236 9.95 3.50 22.04
C PHE A 236 9.74 2.16 22.76
N ALA A 237 8.75 1.36 22.35
CA ALA A 237 8.52 0.03 22.89
C ALA A 237 9.69 -0.91 22.59
N LEU A 238 10.20 -0.89 21.35
CA LEU A 238 11.39 -1.64 20.95
C LEU A 238 12.61 -1.22 21.75
N LEU A 239 12.89 0.09 21.87
CA LEU A 239 13.96 0.65 22.70
C LEU A 239 13.85 0.25 24.18
N SER A 240 12.62 0.08 24.67
CA SER A 240 12.37 -0.36 26.04
C SER A 240 12.76 -1.82 26.27
N ALA A 241 12.49 -2.70 25.31
CA ALA A 241 12.81 -4.14 25.37
C ALA A 241 14.32 -4.44 25.36
N VAL A 242 15.11 -3.55 24.76
CA VAL A 242 16.57 -3.68 24.60
C VAL A 242 17.36 -2.98 25.70
N ASN A 243 16.71 -2.52 26.78
CA ASN A 243 17.34 -1.77 27.86
C ASN A 243 18.07 -0.50 27.37
N ALA A 244 17.41 0.31 26.54
CA ALA A 244 17.89 1.66 26.23
C ALA A 244 18.16 2.46 27.51
N SER A 245 19.15 3.36 27.45
CA SER A 245 19.49 4.20 28.61
C SER A 245 18.29 5.05 29.05
N PRO A 246 18.15 5.34 30.36
CA PRO A 246 17.03 6.15 30.87
C PRO A 246 16.88 7.50 30.14
N ARG A 247 17.99 8.13 29.78
CA ARG A 247 18.02 9.42 29.05
C ARG A 247 17.41 9.33 27.66
N VAL A 248 17.70 8.25 26.90
CA VAL A 248 17.12 8.03 25.57
C VAL A 248 15.62 7.75 25.69
N LYS A 249 15.22 6.96 26.69
CA LYS A 249 13.80 6.67 26.97
C LYS A 249 13.03 7.96 27.30
N GLU A 250 13.60 8.82 28.14
CA GLU A 250 13.02 10.11 28.51
C GLU A 250 12.88 11.05 27.29
N GLY A 251 13.91 11.11 26.43
CA GLY A 251 13.88 11.92 25.20
C GLY A 251 12.75 11.50 24.25
N PHE A 252 12.60 10.19 24.01
CA PHE A 252 11.50 9.66 23.20
C PHE A 252 10.13 9.90 23.84
N GLN A 253 10.01 9.72 25.16
CA GLN A 253 8.77 10.02 25.88
C GLN A 253 8.39 11.50 25.77
N LYS A 254 9.34 12.43 25.89
CA LYS A 254 9.12 13.86 25.68
C LYS A 254 8.68 14.16 24.26
N LEU A 255 9.32 13.55 23.26
CA LEU A 255 8.96 13.71 21.86
C LEU A 255 7.53 13.20 21.58
N ILE A 256 7.20 11.99 22.04
CA ILE A 256 5.84 11.42 21.95
C ILE A 256 4.85 12.33 22.66
N HIS A 257 5.19 12.83 23.86
CA HIS A 257 4.34 13.74 24.62
C HIS A 257 4.14 15.07 23.89
N GLN A 258 5.16 15.63 23.24
CA GLN A 258 5.07 16.88 22.49
C GLN A 258 4.19 16.70 21.24
N TYR A 259 4.35 15.60 20.50
CA TYR A 259 3.47 15.27 19.38
C TYR A 259 2.02 15.06 19.85
N ARG A 260 1.81 14.36 20.95
CA ARG A 260 0.48 14.17 21.57
C ARG A 260 -0.09 15.46 22.17
N GLY A 261 0.74 16.35 22.68
CA GLY A 261 0.34 17.63 23.26
C GLY A 261 -0.11 18.60 22.17
N ASN A 262 0.60 18.62 21.04
CA ASN A 262 0.20 19.38 19.86
C ASN A 262 -1.11 18.87 19.24
N THR A 263 -1.43 17.57 19.39
CA THR A 263 -2.74 17.05 18.98
C THR A 263 -3.83 17.28 20.02
N LYS A 264 -3.51 17.25 21.34
CA LYS A 264 -4.46 17.49 22.43
C LYS A 264 -4.81 18.95 22.67
N ASN A 265 -3.94 19.91 22.35
CA ASN A 265 -4.26 21.34 22.52
C ASN A 265 -5.32 21.86 21.52
N ALA A 266 -5.72 21.04 20.54
CA ALA A 266 -6.92 21.27 19.73
C ALA A 266 -8.21 20.71 20.36
N ALA A 267 -8.11 19.94 21.46
CA ALA A 267 -9.16 19.11 22.05
C ALA A 267 -9.78 19.69 23.32
N GLY A 268 -9.84 21.02 23.47
CA GLY A 268 -10.63 21.68 24.53
C GLY A 268 -12.15 21.55 24.35
N HIS A 269 -12.62 20.62 23.52
CA HIS A 269 -14.02 20.38 23.22
C HIS A 269 -14.61 19.36 24.21
N ASP A 270 -15.82 19.63 24.69
CA ASP A 270 -16.59 18.73 25.54
C ASP A 270 -16.84 17.39 24.81
N VAL A 271 -16.30 16.30 25.34
CA VAL A 271 -16.45 14.93 24.81
C VAL A 271 -17.93 14.54 24.63
N THR A 272 -18.83 15.12 25.44
CA THR A 272 -20.27 14.89 25.34
C THR A 272 -20.84 15.45 24.03
N ASP A 273 -20.33 16.60 23.58
CA ASP A 273 -20.72 17.23 22.32
C ASP A 273 -20.21 16.42 21.12
N ASP A 274 -18.98 15.90 21.17
CA ASP A 274 -18.43 15.05 20.10
C ASP A 274 -19.25 13.78 19.86
N LYS A 275 -19.72 13.12 20.92
CA LYS A 275 -20.62 11.95 20.79
C LYS A 275 -21.94 12.31 20.12
N LYS A 276 -22.48 13.51 20.38
CA LYS A 276 -23.68 14.02 19.71
C LYS A 276 -23.41 14.29 18.24
N ARG A 277 -22.34 15.03 17.92
CA ARG A 277 -21.91 15.31 16.55
C ARG A 277 -21.66 14.04 15.75
N LEU A 278 -21.04 13.02 16.34
CA LEU A 278 -20.82 11.72 15.69
C LEU A 278 -22.13 11.02 15.30
N ARG A 279 -23.17 11.08 16.15
CA ARG A 279 -24.51 10.56 15.82
C ARG A 279 -25.14 11.32 14.67
N ASP A 280 -24.99 12.64 14.65
CA ASP A 280 -25.49 13.49 13.57
C ASP A 280 -24.77 13.19 12.24
N TYR A 281 -23.45 13.03 12.27
CA TYR A 281 -22.67 12.58 11.11
C TYR A 281 -23.09 11.20 10.63
N GLN A 282 -23.35 10.25 11.53
CA GLN A 282 -23.83 8.93 11.15
C GLN A 282 -25.18 8.99 10.42
N LYS A 283 -26.11 9.83 10.89
CA LYS A 283 -27.40 10.05 10.24
C LYS A 283 -27.23 10.70 8.86
N ASN A 284 -26.38 11.73 8.78
CA ASN A 284 -26.10 12.44 7.53
C ASN A 284 -25.42 11.54 6.50
N PHE A 285 -24.48 10.70 6.93
CA PHE A 285 -23.79 9.75 6.08
C PHE A 285 -24.74 8.67 5.54
N LYS A 286 -25.64 8.13 6.37
CA LYS A 286 -26.68 7.18 5.89
C LYS A 286 -27.56 7.79 4.80
N ASN A 287 -27.95 9.05 4.95
CA ASN A 287 -28.71 9.77 3.92
C ASN A 287 -27.88 9.98 2.65
N TYR A 288 -26.59 10.30 2.84
CA TYR A 288 -25.64 10.49 1.76
C TYR A 288 -25.40 9.23 0.92
N LEU A 289 -25.37 8.04 1.54
CA LEU A 289 -25.09 6.78 0.83
C LEU A 289 -25.99 6.57 -0.40
N LYS A 290 -27.27 6.94 -0.33
CA LYS A 290 -28.19 6.87 -1.49
C LYS A 290 -27.70 7.73 -2.66
N LYS A 291 -27.29 8.97 -2.37
CA LYS A 291 -26.73 9.91 -3.36
C LYS A 291 -25.36 9.45 -3.86
N PHE A 292 -24.55 8.87 -2.99
CA PHE A 292 -23.26 8.31 -3.32
C PHE A 292 -23.39 7.19 -4.36
N TYR A 293 -24.23 6.17 -4.12
CA TYR A 293 -24.43 5.07 -5.07
C TYR A 293 -24.88 5.56 -6.46
N ARG A 294 -25.79 6.54 -6.50
CA ARG A 294 -26.21 7.19 -7.75
C ARG A 294 -25.05 7.90 -8.46
N THR A 295 -24.23 8.62 -7.71
CA THR A 295 -23.09 9.39 -8.22
C THR A 295 -22.00 8.45 -8.77
N MET A 296 -21.77 7.31 -8.10
CA MET A 296 -20.88 6.24 -8.56
C MET A 296 -21.40 5.60 -9.85
N TYR A 297 -22.68 5.27 -9.92
CA TYR A 297 -23.31 4.75 -11.13
C TYR A 297 -23.23 5.76 -12.28
N GLU A 298 -23.42 7.05 -12.04
CA GLU A 298 -23.28 8.11 -13.05
C GLU A 298 -21.80 8.41 -13.42
N ARG A 299 -20.85 7.66 -12.85
CA ARG A 299 -19.40 7.79 -13.08
C ARG A 299 -18.82 9.16 -12.71
N ARG A 300 -19.42 9.84 -11.73
CA ARG A 300 -19.00 11.14 -11.22
C ARG A 300 -18.04 10.98 -10.03
N TYR A 301 -16.94 10.24 -10.25
CA TYR A 301 -16.05 9.78 -9.18
C TYR A 301 -15.35 10.91 -8.42
N SER A 302 -14.92 11.98 -9.08
CA SER A 302 -14.31 13.14 -8.40
C SER A 302 -15.27 13.79 -7.41
N LYS A 303 -16.54 13.95 -7.81
CA LYS A 303 -17.58 14.50 -6.93
C LYS A 303 -17.86 13.58 -5.74
N ALA A 304 -17.90 12.26 -5.97
CA ALA A 304 -18.07 11.29 -4.88
C ALA A 304 -16.91 11.33 -3.88
N GLN A 305 -15.67 11.47 -4.38
CA GLN A 305 -14.48 11.63 -3.55
C GLN A 305 -14.55 12.91 -2.71
N GLU A 306 -14.80 14.07 -3.33
CA GLU A 306 -14.88 15.36 -2.64
C GLU A 306 -15.94 15.36 -1.53
N GLU A 307 -17.11 14.76 -1.79
CA GLU A 307 -18.19 14.68 -0.79
C GLU A 307 -17.83 13.72 0.37
N LEU A 308 -17.16 12.59 0.10
CA LEU A 308 -16.66 11.70 1.15
C LEU A 308 -15.53 12.32 1.96
N GLU A 309 -14.62 13.07 1.32
CA GLU A 309 -13.53 13.79 1.99
C GLU A 309 -14.06 14.86 2.94
N LYS A 310 -15.19 15.50 2.63
CA LYS A 310 -15.88 16.41 3.57
C LYS A 310 -16.30 15.68 4.84
N PHE A 311 -17.00 14.54 4.71
CA PHE A 311 -17.37 13.72 5.87
C PHE A 311 -16.14 13.26 6.66
N TRP A 312 -15.08 12.88 5.95
CA TRP A 312 -13.85 12.43 6.54
C TRP A 312 -13.16 13.54 7.37
N ASN A 313 -13.03 14.73 6.80
CA ASN A 313 -12.42 15.88 7.46
C ASN A 313 -13.24 16.33 8.68
N ASP A 314 -14.57 16.35 8.55
CA ASP A 314 -15.49 16.70 9.63
C ASP A 314 -15.36 15.73 10.82
N ILE A 315 -15.24 14.43 10.56
CA ILE A 315 -15.08 13.42 11.61
C ILE A 315 -13.67 13.45 12.21
N ASN A 316 -12.65 13.66 11.40
CA ASN A 316 -11.27 13.79 11.88
C ASN A 316 -11.04 15.05 12.73
N ALA A 317 -11.91 16.06 12.60
CA ALA A 317 -11.88 17.25 13.44
C ALA A 317 -12.46 17.00 14.85
N LEU A 318 -13.07 15.85 15.10
CA LEU A 318 -13.56 15.47 16.43
C LEU A 318 -12.37 15.15 17.35
N SER A 319 -12.44 15.64 18.59
CA SER A 319 -11.40 15.42 19.60
C SER A 319 -11.34 13.96 20.06
N TYR A 320 -12.49 13.29 20.07
CA TYR A 320 -12.62 11.87 20.34
C TYR A 320 -12.86 11.09 19.03
N PHE A 321 -11.87 10.33 18.60
CA PHE A 321 -11.94 9.51 17.40
C PHE A 321 -11.43 8.09 17.69
N GLU A 322 -12.35 7.12 17.71
CA GLU A 322 -12.00 5.71 17.73
C GLU A 322 -11.79 5.22 16.29
N PRO A 323 -10.57 4.76 15.90
CA PRO A 323 -10.32 4.28 14.55
C PRO A 323 -11.18 3.07 14.15
N GLU A 324 -11.64 2.30 15.14
CA GLU A 324 -12.49 1.12 14.97
C GLU A 324 -13.98 1.45 14.87
N ASN A 325 -14.34 2.74 14.96
CA ASN A 325 -15.72 3.15 14.82
C ASN A 325 -16.28 2.71 13.45
N LYS A 326 -17.43 2.04 13.47
CA LYS A 326 -18.05 1.49 12.26
C LYS A 326 -18.27 2.54 11.16
N LEU A 327 -18.66 3.77 11.52
CA LEU A 327 -18.88 4.85 10.56
C LEU A 327 -17.57 5.22 9.84
N VAL A 328 -16.49 5.33 10.60
CA VAL A 328 -15.15 5.67 10.09
C VAL A 328 -14.67 4.60 9.11
N GLN A 329 -14.82 3.32 9.49
CA GLN A 329 -14.46 2.19 8.65
C GLN A 329 -15.29 2.18 7.36
N GLU A 330 -16.58 2.48 7.44
CA GLU A 330 -17.45 2.55 6.27
C GLU A 330 -17.06 3.71 5.34
N ILE A 331 -16.78 4.91 5.87
CA ILE A 331 -16.32 6.06 5.06
C ILE A 331 -14.98 5.75 4.40
N ARG A 332 -14.01 5.18 5.13
CA ARG A 332 -12.70 4.77 4.57
C ARG A 332 -12.89 3.75 3.46
N GLN A 333 -13.75 2.76 3.67
CA GLN A 333 -14.05 1.76 2.67
C GLN A 333 -14.63 2.41 1.41
N LYS A 334 -15.56 3.37 1.54
CA LYS A 334 -16.11 4.10 0.38
C LYS A 334 -15.10 5.00 -0.32
N LEU A 335 -14.19 5.64 0.42
CA LEU A 335 -13.07 6.38 -0.18
C LEU A 335 -12.17 5.44 -0.98
N LYS A 336 -11.81 4.29 -0.40
CA LYS A 336 -11.02 3.25 -1.07
C LYS A 336 -11.71 2.74 -2.33
N ASP A 337 -13.02 2.54 -2.31
CA ASP A 337 -13.80 2.13 -3.48
C ASP A 337 -13.70 3.16 -4.61
N VAL A 338 -13.87 4.46 -4.30
CA VAL A 338 -13.78 5.56 -5.29
C VAL A 338 -12.36 5.66 -5.87
N GLN A 339 -11.34 5.63 -5.02
CA GLN A 339 -9.94 5.70 -5.42
C GLN A 339 -9.53 4.50 -6.29
N GLY A 340 -9.97 3.29 -5.91
CA GLY A 340 -9.77 2.08 -6.69
C GLY A 340 -10.36 2.21 -8.10
N ILE A 341 -11.59 2.73 -8.20
CA ILE A 341 -12.22 2.96 -9.51
C ILE A 341 -11.48 4.05 -10.31
N LYS A 342 -11.04 5.14 -9.68
CA LYS A 342 -10.23 6.16 -10.39
C LYS A 342 -8.94 5.56 -10.96
N ARG A 343 -8.22 4.77 -10.17
CA ARG A 343 -7.04 4.02 -10.63
C ARG A 343 -7.36 3.09 -11.80
N LEU A 344 -8.50 2.38 -11.77
CA LEU A 344 -8.95 1.56 -12.90
C LEU A 344 -9.19 2.40 -14.17
N ILE A 345 -9.83 3.56 -14.03
CA ILE A 345 -10.07 4.47 -15.16
C ILE A 345 -8.74 4.96 -15.74
N ASP A 346 -7.79 5.35 -14.90
CA ASP A 346 -6.47 5.81 -15.35
C ASP A 346 -5.70 4.68 -16.07
N THR A 347 -5.75 3.45 -15.55
CA THR A 347 -5.20 2.25 -16.21
C THR A 347 -5.91 1.97 -17.54
N ALA A 348 -7.23 2.14 -17.61
CA ALA A 348 -7.99 2.01 -18.86
C ALA A 348 -7.63 3.10 -19.89
N GLN A 349 -7.34 4.33 -19.46
CA GLN A 349 -6.89 5.40 -20.35
C GLN A 349 -5.53 5.04 -20.99
N LYS A 350 -4.58 4.55 -20.20
CA LYS A 350 -3.28 4.06 -20.69
C LYS A 350 -3.46 2.90 -21.68
N GLY A 351 -4.28 1.91 -21.32
CA GLY A 351 -4.59 0.78 -22.21
C GLY A 351 -5.30 1.19 -23.51
N ALA A 352 -6.08 2.27 -23.47
CA ALA A 352 -6.73 2.86 -24.64
C ALA A 352 -5.74 3.60 -25.57
N GLN A 353 -4.72 4.28 -25.01
CA GLN A 353 -3.65 4.93 -25.77
C GLN A 353 -2.87 3.91 -26.61
N HIS A 354 -2.59 2.73 -26.06
CA HIS A 354 -1.94 1.62 -26.75
C HIS A 354 -2.80 0.95 -27.85
N PHE A 355 -4.01 1.46 -28.09
CA PHE A 355 -4.98 0.84 -28.99
C PHE A 355 -5.15 1.55 -30.35
N GLY A 356 -4.45 2.67 -30.56
CA GLY A 356 -4.42 3.37 -31.84
C GLY A 356 -3.94 2.48 -32.99
N GLY A 357 -4.57 2.60 -34.17
CA GLY A 357 -4.11 1.92 -35.39
C GLY A 357 -4.60 0.49 -35.61
N LEU A 358 -5.22 -0.16 -34.61
CA LEU A 358 -5.77 -1.53 -34.77
C LEU A 358 -6.97 -1.56 -35.74
N LYS A 359 -7.09 -2.65 -36.52
CA LYS A 359 -8.19 -2.88 -37.47
C LYS A 359 -9.55 -2.90 -36.75
N ARG A 360 -10.61 -2.58 -37.51
CA ARG A 360 -12.01 -2.38 -37.09
C ARG A 360 -12.36 -3.11 -35.79
N LYS A 361 -12.68 -2.33 -34.75
CA LYS A 361 -13.21 -2.85 -33.49
C LYS A 361 -14.63 -2.34 -33.30
N GLN A 362 -15.42 -3.18 -32.65
CA GLN A 362 -16.73 -2.81 -32.15
C GLN A 362 -16.56 -2.38 -30.70
N LEU A 363 -16.84 -1.11 -30.40
CA LEU A 363 -17.01 -0.64 -29.03
C LEU A 363 -18.50 -0.65 -28.69
N SER A 364 -18.83 -0.93 -27.45
CA SER A 364 -20.21 -0.83 -26.95
C SER A 364 -20.30 0.41 -26.08
N LEU A 365 -21.29 1.26 -26.36
CA LEU A 365 -21.64 2.34 -25.45
C LEU A 365 -22.40 1.82 -24.24
N ARG A 366 -22.49 2.64 -23.20
CA ARG A 366 -23.23 2.34 -21.98
C ARG A 366 -24.71 2.02 -22.23
N ASN A 367 -25.34 2.67 -23.21
CA ASN A 367 -26.72 2.39 -23.64
C ASN A 367 -26.84 1.17 -24.58
N HIS A 368 -25.86 0.28 -24.58
CA HIS A 368 -25.77 -0.91 -25.44
C HIS A 368 -25.67 -0.64 -26.95
N LYS A 369 -25.62 0.62 -27.39
CA LYS A 369 -25.39 0.97 -28.80
C LYS A 369 -23.97 0.57 -29.19
N LYS A 370 -23.86 -0.25 -30.23
CA LYS A 370 -22.57 -0.67 -30.78
C LYS A 370 -22.08 0.37 -31.78
N ILE A 371 -20.80 0.72 -31.67
CA ILE A 371 -20.10 1.58 -32.62
C ILE A 371 -19.04 0.72 -33.29
N VAL A 372 -19.19 0.53 -34.60
CA VAL A 372 -18.24 -0.19 -35.43
C VAL A 372 -17.42 0.84 -36.20
N GLY A 373 -16.10 0.80 -36.08
CA GLY A 373 -15.23 1.71 -36.81
C GLY A 373 -13.75 1.42 -36.59
N ARG A 374 -12.89 2.18 -37.26
CA ARG A 374 -11.45 2.13 -37.02
C ARG A 374 -11.13 3.16 -35.94
N ILE A 375 -10.54 2.71 -34.83
CA ILE A 375 -10.01 3.60 -33.80
C ILE A 375 -8.73 4.22 -34.36
N GLN A 376 -8.75 5.51 -34.66
CA GLN A 376 -7.56 6.22 -35.16
C GLN A 376 -6.58 6.47 -34.01
N LYS A 377 -7.08 7.11 -32.96
CA LYS A 377 -6.30 7.49 -31.78
C LYS A 377 -7.19 7.64 -30.54
N TYR A 378 -6.55 7.66 -29.38
CA TYR A 378 -7.14 8.11 -28.12
C TYR A 378 -6.42 9.38 -27.68
N HIS A 379 -7.14 10.49 -27.55
CA HIS A 379 -6.61 11.80 -27.19
C HIS A 379 -7.65 12.58 -26.39
N GLU A 380 -7.23 13.43 -25.44
CA GLU A 380 -8.14 14.21 -24.58
C GLU A 380 -9.29 13.38 -23.98
N ASN A 381 -8.95 12.23 -23.40
CA ASN A 381 -9.89 11.29 -22.77
C ASN A 381 -11.01 10.77 -23.69
N ALA A 382 -10.80 10.80 -25.01
CA ALA A 382 -11.78 10.34 -25.99
C ALA A 382 -11.15 9.51 -27.12
N PHE A 383 -11.91 8.52 -27.58
CA PHE A 383 -11.63 7.76 -28.79
C PHE A 383 -12.07 8.56 -30.01
N HIS A 384 -11.17 8.67 -30.99
CA HIS A 384 -11.44 9.19 -32.32
C HIS A 384 -11.68 8.01 -33.27
N ILE A 385 -12.95 7.75 -33.60
CA ILE A 385 -13.37 6.57 -34.37
C ILE A 385 -13.90 7.00 -35.72
N VAL A 386 -13.33 6.45 -36.80
CA VAL A 386 -13.84 6.68 -38.16
C VAL A 386 -14.74 5.52 -38.60
N SER A 387 -15.97 5.86 -38.96
CA SER A 387 -16.99 4.93 -39.47
C SER A 387 -17.69 5.54 -40.68
N GLY A 388 -17.58 4.89 -41.84
CA GLY A 388 -18.18 5.38 -43.09
C GLY A 388 -17.69 6.78 -43.49
N GLY A 389 -16.39 7.05 -43.33
CA GLY A 389 -15.78 8.35 -43.64
C GLY A 389 -16.05 9.47 -42.63
N LYS A 390 -16.92 9.26 -41.63
CA LYS A 390 -17.20 10.24 -40.56
C LYS A 390 -16.44 9.89 -39.28
N GLU A 391 -15.77 10.88 -38.71
CA GLU A 391 -15.13 10.79 -37.40
C GLU A 391 -16.16 11.01 -36.28
N ARG A 392 -16.07 10.20 -35.23
CA ARG A 392 -16.86 10.32 -34.00
C ARG A 392 -15.94 10.33 -32.80
N ARG A 393 -16.16 11.30 -31.91
CA ARG A 393 -15.49 11.42 -30.61
C ARG A 393 -16.34 10.74 -29.54
N ILE A 394 -15.77 9.77 -28.82
CA ILE A 394 -16.47 9.02 -27.76
C ILE A 394 -15.61 9.05 -26.50
N LYS A 395 -16.14 9.59 -25.41
CA LYS A 395 -15.41 9.63 -24.13
C LYS A 395 -15.30 8.23 -23.52
N LEU A 396 -14.24 7.98 -22.76
CA LEU A 396 -14.10 6.71 -22.03
C LEU A 396 -15.29 6.46 -21.09
N SER A 397 -15.81 7.51 -20.45
CA SER A 397 -16.99 7.44 -19.57
C SER A 397 -18.30 7.08 -20.29
N GLU A 398 -18.37 7.13 -21.62
CA GLU A 398 -19.54 6.74 -22.41
C GLU A 398 -19.50 5.25 -22.80
N LEU A 399 -18.35 4.59 -22.65
CA LEU A 399 -18.20 3.18 -22.99
C LEU A 399 -18.96 2.26 -22.03
N SER A 400 -19.23 1.05 -22.50
CA SER A 400 -19.75 -0.02 -21.66
C SER A 400 -18.76 -0.36 -20.56
N ASN A 401 -19.27 -0.84 -19.42
CA ASN A 401 -18.42 -1.29 -18.32
C ASN A 401 -17.44 -2.39 -18.75
N LYS A 402 -17.84 -3.27 -19.69
CA LYS A 402 -16.99 -4.33 -20.26
C LYS A 402 -15.80 -3.77 -21.03
N ASP A 403 -16.01 -2.74 -21.84
CA ASP A 403 -14.93 -2.15 -22.65
C ASP A 403 -13.93 -1.39 -21.77
N ILE A 404 -14.39 -0.68 -20.73
CA ILE A 404 -13.50 -0.01 -19.77
C ILE A 404 -12.60 -1.06 -19.07
N VAL A 405 -13.21 -2.12 -18.53
CA VAL A 405 -12.45 -3.21 -17.87
C VAL A 405 -11.51 -3.89 -18.85
N PHE A 406 -11.92 -4.07 -20.11
CA PHE A 406 -11.06 -4.64 -21.15
C PHE A 406 -9.81 -3.77 -21.41
N PHE A 407 -9.96 -2.44 -21.50
CA PHE A 407 -8.80 -1.56 -21.68
C PHE A 407 -7.88 -1.58 -20.46
N ALA A 408 -8.43 -1.56 -19.25
CA ALA A 408 -7.62 -1.67 -18.03
C ALA A 408 -6.83 -2.98 -17.97
N LEU A 409 -7.50 -4.12 -18.21
CA LEU A 409 -6.87 -5.45 -18.18
C LEU A 409 -5.92 -5.72 -19.34
N ARG A 410 -5.94 -4.89 -20.38
CA ARG A 410 -4.96 -4.95 -21.45
C ARG A 410 -3.67 -4.26 -21.04
N GLU A 411 -3.78 -3.19 -20.27
CA GLU A 411 -2.65 -2.45 -19.74
C GLU A 411 -1.96 -3.21 -18.61
N ASN A 412 -2.74 -3.65 -17.62
CA ASN A 412 -2.21 -4.30 -16.42
C ASN A 412 -3.11 -5.46 -15.98
N LYS A 413 -2.51 -6.58 -15.58
CA LYS A 413 -3.19 -7.81 -15.15
C LYS A 413 -2.78 -8.24 -13.75
N ASP A 414 -2.44 -7.29 -12.90
CA ASP A 414 -2.21 -7.51 -11.48
C ASP A 414 -3.53 -7.72 -10.70
N ASP A 415 -3.38 -8.17 -9.46
CA ASP A 415 -4.45 -8.39 -8.51
C ASP A 415 -5.24 -7.11 -8.22
N ASP A 416 -4.56 -5.97 -8.07
CA ASP A 416 -5.16 -4.65 -7.87
C ASP A 416 -6.08 -4.24 -9.03
N THR A 417 -5.68 -4.44 -10.28
CA THR A 417 -6.52 -4.09 -11.45
C THR A 417 -7.77 -4.96 -11.49
N TYR A 418 -7.65 -6.26 -11.19
CA TYR A 418 -8.82 -7.14 -11.08
C TYR A 418 -9.75 -6.75 -9.94
N LEU A 419 -9.21 -6.41 -8.77
CA LEU A 419 -9.97 -5.97 -7.62
C LEU A 419 -10.73 -4.67 -7.93
N ASN A 420 -10.04 -3.67 -8.45
CA ASN A 420 -10.64 -2.39 -8.84
C ASN A 420 -11.71 -2.57 -9.93
N ALA A 421 -11.48 -3.49 -10.89
CA ALA A 421 -12.47 -3.87 -11.89
C ALA A 421 -13.74 -4.49 -11.27
N ALA A 422 -13.58 -5.34 -10.25
CA ALA A 422 -14.71 -5.92 -9.53
C ALA A 422 -15.55 -4.84 -8.83
N ILE A 423 -14.90 -3.91 -8.13
CA ILE A 423 -15.56 -2.79 -7.43
C ILE A 423 -16.35 -1.95 -8.44
N PHE A 424 -15.71 -1.53 -9.54
CA PHE A 424 -16.35 -0.78 -10.62
C PHE A 424 -17.59 -1.51 -11.18
N LEU A 425 -17.46 -2.80 -11.49
CA LEU A 425 -18.57 -3.61 -12.02
C LEU A 425 -19.72 -3.79 -11.01
N GLY A 426 -19.40 -3.81 -9.71
CA GLY A 426 -20.41 -3.81 -8.64
C GLY A 426 -21.27 -2.55 -8.65
N TYR A 427 -20.64 -1.37 -8.74
CA TYR A 427 -21.36 -0.09 -8.85
C TYR A 427 -22.11 0.06 -10.19
N GLU A 428 -21.64 -0.58 -11.25
CA GLU A 428 -22.31 -0.65 -12.55
C GLU A 428 -23.37 -1.77 -12.64
N GLN A 429 -23.71 -2.40 -11.50
CA GLN A 429 -24.72 -3.46 -11.37
C GLN A 429 -24.48 -4.70 -12.27
N ASN A 430 -23.23 -4.95 -12.65
CA ASN A 430 -22.81 -6.14 -13.40
C ASN A 430 -22.21 -7.19 -12.46
N TYR A 431 -23.02 -7.66 -11.51
CA TYR A 431 -22.59 -8.50 -10.39
C TYR A 431 -21.92 -9.81 -10.82
N ASN A 432 -22.45 -10.46 -11.86
CA ASN A 432 -21.88 -11.70 -12.40
C ASN A 432 -20.44 -11.52 -12.90
N MET A 433 -20.15 -10.39 -13.55
CA MET A 433 -18.79 -10.10 -14.02
C MET A 433 -17.90 -9.65 -12.85
N ALA A 434 -18.44 -8.88 -11.90
CA ALA A 434 -17.73 -8.47 -10.70
C ALA A 434 -17.21 -9.67 -9.89
N ILE A 435 -18.06 -10.69 -9.66
CA ILE A 435 -17.67 -11.93 -8.97
C ILE A 435 -16.51 -12.65 -9.69
N ARG A 436 -16.56 -12.72 -11.02
CA ARG A 436 -15.46 -13.33 -11.80
C ARG A 436 -14.17 -12.53 -11.67
N MET A 437 -14.24 -11.20 -11.58
CA MET A 437 -13.05 -10.36 -11.37
C MET A 437 -12.46 -10.58 -9.97
N LEU A 438 -13.27 -10.71 -8.91
CA LEU A 438 -12.79 -11.06 -7.57
C LEU A 438 -12.07 -12.42 -7.54
N GLN A 439 -12.62 -13.43 -8.21
CA GLN A 439 -11.96 -14.74 -8.32
C GLN A 439 -10.60 -14.65 -9.04
N ARG A 440 -10.48 -13.78 -10.04
CA ARG A 440 -9.22 -13.53 -10.74
C ARG A 440 -8.23 -12.77 -9.87
N ALA A 441 -8.67 -11.74 -9.15
CA ALA A 441 -7.83 -11.00 -8.19
C ALA A 441 -7.26 -11.95 -7.12
N GLN A 442 -8.09 -12.82 -6.54
CA GLN A 442 -7.65 -13.83 -5.59
C GLN A 442 -6.59 -14.77 -6.20
N GLY A 443 -6.78 -15.19 -7.45
CA GLY A 443 -5.80 -16.01 -8.18
C GLY A 443 -4.48 -15.30 -8.51
N GLN A 444 -4.44 -13.97 -8.41
CA GLN A 444 -3.24 -13.14 -8.61
C GLN A 444 -2.58 -12.70 -7.29
N GLY A 445 -3.10 -13.12 -6.13
CA GLY A 445 -2.50 -12.83 -4.83
C GLY A 445 -3.26 -11.85 -3.94
N ALA A 446 -4.42 -11.33 -4.38
CA ALA A 446 -5.22 -10.41 -3.56
C ALA A 446 -5.60 -11.04 -2.20
N SER A 447 -5.61 -10.20 -1.15
CA SER A 447 -5.96 -10.60 0.21
C SER A 447 -7.33 -11.29 0.28
N PHE A 448 -7.36 -12.50 0.85
CA PHE A 448 -8.60 -13.25 1.03
C PHE A 448 -9.65 -12.50 1.86
N GLN A 449 -9.21 -11.77 2.89
CA GLN A 449 -10.10 -10.98 3.74
C GLN A 449 -10.78 -9.86 2.94
N GLU A 450 -10.01 -9.17 2.10
CA GLU A 450 -10.51 -8.10 1.25
C GLU A 450 -11.49 -8.62 0.19
N ILE A 451 -11.15 -9.73 -0.47
CA ILE A 451 -12.04 -10.41 -1.41
C ILE A 451 -13.37 -10.78 -0.74
N LYS A 452 -13.33 -11.32 0.48
CA LYS A 452 -14.54 -11.70 1.23
C LYS A 452 -15.43 -10.50 1.55
N VAL A 453 -14.84 -9.35 1.91
CA VAL A 453 -15.59 -8.10 2.15
C VAL A 453 -16.37 -7.70 0.90
N TYR A 454 -15.73 -7.69 -0.27
CA TYR A 454 -16.39 -7.32 -1.52
C TYR A 454 -17.39 -8.37 -2.02
N GLN A 455 -17.15 -9.66 -1.79
CA GLN A 455 -18.14 -10.71 -2.09
C GLN A 455 -19.43 -10.51 -1.30
N ASN A 456 -19.33 -10.26 0.00
CA ASN A 456 -20.49 -10.01 0.85
C ASN A 456 -21.25 -8.75 0.40
N TRP A 457 -20.51 -7.67 0.09
CA TRP A 457 -21.11 -6.45 -0.43
C TRP A 457 -21.85 -6.67 -1.76
N LEU A 458 -21.26 -7.39 -2.72
CA LEU A 458 -21.93 -7.70 -4.00
C LEU A 458 -23.19 -8.54 -3.80
N GLN A 459 -23.18 -9.49 -2.86
CA GLN A 459 -24.37 -10.28 -2.52
C GLN A 459 -25.49 -9.39 -1.96
N GLU A 460 -25.18 -8.50 -1.03
CA GLU A 460 -26.15 -7.55 -0.47
C GLU A 460 -26.74 -6.63 -1.55
N MET A 461 -25.88 -6.05 -2.40
CA MET A 461 -26.31 -5.19 -3.50
C MET A 461 -27.20 -5.92 -4.52
N SER A 462 -26.88 -7.20 -4.80
CA SER A 462 -27.67 -8.02 -5.73
C SER A 462 -29.10 -8.26 -5.21
N LYS A 463 -29.26 -8.55 -3.91
CA LYS A 463 -30.56 -8.74 -3.27
C LYS A 463 -31.41 -7.47 -3.31
N ASN A 464 -30.80 -6.34 -3.00
CA ASN A 464 -31.48 -5.03 -3.01
C ASN A 464 -31.88 -4.57 -4.42
N THR A 465 -31.29 -5.15 -5.47
CA THR A 465 -31.64 -4.83 -6.86
C THR A 465 -32.82 -5.66 -7.36
N THR A 466 -32.96 -6.92 -6.90
CA THR A 466 -34.06 -7.80 -7.29
C THR A 466 -35.41 -7.43 -6.66
N GLU A 467 -35.40 -6.66 -5.57
CA GLU A 467 -36.60 -6.19 -4.88
C GLU A 467 -37.21 -4.91 -5.48
N LYS A 468 -36.56 -4.32 -6.49
CA LYS A 468 -37.03 -3.13 -7.22
C LYS A 468 -37.48 -3.51 -8.62
#